data_AF-A0AAE9XHC7-F1
#
_entry.id   AF-A0AAE9XHC7-F1
#
_cell.length_a   1.000
_cell.length_b   1.000
_cell.length_c   1.000
_cell.angle_alpha   90.00
_cell.angle_beta   90.00
_cell.angle_gamma   90.00
#
_symmetry.space_group_name_H-M   'P 1'
#
loop_
_entity.id
_entity.type
_entity.pdbx_description
1 polymer ?
#
loop_
_entity_poly.entity_id
_entity_poly.type
_entity_poly.pdbx_seq_one_letter_code
_entity_poly.pdbx_strand_id
1 'polypeptide(L)'
;MNKQAKRVVFNIILGMIIAVIIFTILITIGYIKFNNSEMNSLPINLLGINIFQITGGKGVPNNNNMTFLGIVFSMITVLSGEFLASKKGKRKDGV
;
A
#
# COMPACT_ATOMS: atom_id res chain seq x y z
N MET A 1 16.03 -2.49 -22.17
CA MET A 1 15.93 -2.37 -20.70
C MET A 1 16.51 -3.62 -20.03
N ASN A 2 17.51 -3.47 -19.15
CA ASN A 2 18.17 -4.59 -18.46
C ASN A 2 17.17 -5.36 -17.57
N LYS A 3 17.43 -6.66 -17.34
CA LYS A 3 16.66 -7.56 -16.46
C LYS A 3 16.47 -7.00 -15.05
N GLN A 4 17.47 -6.30 -14.50
CA GLN A 4 17.34 -5.65 -13.20
C GLN A 4 16.31 -4.51 -13.23
N ALA A 5 16.44 -3.58 -14.20
CA ALA A 5 15.48 -2.49 -14.36
C ALA A 5 14.04 -3.00 -14.58
N LYS A 6 13.85 -4.08 -15.36
CA LYS A 6 12.54 -4.74 -15.52
C LYS A 6 11.97 -5.24 -14.19
N ARG A 7 12.79 -5.86 -13.34
CA ARG A 7 12.36 -6.34 -12.01
C ARG A 7 11.99 -5.20 -11.07
N VAL A 8 12.79 -4.14 -11.04
CA VAL A 8 12.52 -2.96 -10.22
C VAL A 8 11.18 -2.34 -10.62
N VAL A 9 10.96 -2.10 -11.92
CA VAL A 9 9.69 -1.55 -12.42
C VAL A 9 8.51 -2.46 -12.06
N PHE A 10 8.66 -3.78 -12.24
CA PHE A 10 7.64 -4.75 -11.84
C PHE A 10 7.30 -4.66 -10.35
N ASN A 11 8.31 -4.58 -9.48
CA ASN A 11 8.11 -4.48 -8.04
C ASN A 11 7.49 -3.14 -7.61
N ILE A 12 7.77 -2.04 -8.32
CA ILE A 12 7.11 -0.75 -8.09
C ILE A 12 5.61 -0.88 -8.34
N ILE A 13 5.24 -1.41 -9.52
CA ILE A 13 3.83 -1.62 -9.91
C ILE A 13 3.14 -2.56 -8.93
N LEU A 14 3.81 -3.65 -8.55
CA LEU A 14 3.29 -4.59 -7.56
C LEU A 14 3.03 -3.91 -6.21
N GLY A 15 3.94 -3.07 -5.74
CA GLY A 15 3.75 -2.31 -4.50
C GLY A 15 2.59 -1.32 -4.57
N MET A 16 2.37 -0.68 -5.73
CA MET A 16 1.21 0.19 -5.95
C MET A 16 -0.10 -0.61 -5.87
N ILE A 17 -0.16 -1.78 -6.50
CA ILE A 17 -1.33 -2.66 -6.47
C ILE A 17 -1.63 -3.11 -5.04
N ILE A 18 -0.60 -3.51 -4.29
CA ILE A 18 -0.73 -3.88 -2.87
C ILE A 18 -1.29 -2.72 -2.04
N ALA A 19 -0.78 -1.50 -2.24
CA ALA A 19 -1.28 -0.31 -1.54
C ALA A 19 -2.77 -0.06 -1.83
N VAL A 20 -3.18 -0.14 -3.10
CA VAL A 20 -4.58 0.03 -3.51
C VAL A 20 -5.50 -1.01 -2.86
N ILE A 21 -5.07 -2.28 -2.81
CA ILE A 21 -5.84 -3.35 -2.16
C ILE A 21 -6.00 -3.04 -0.67
N ILE A 22 -4.92 -2.65 0.02
CA ILE A 22 -4.95 -2.33 1.46
C ILE A 22 -5.89 -1.14 1.73
N PHE A 23 -5.77 -0.06 0.97
CA PHE A 23 -6.64 1.10 1.11
C PHE A 23 -8.10 0.74 0.87
N THR A 24 -8.39 -0.08 -0.15
CA THR A 24 -9.74 -0.52 -0.47
C THR A 24 -10.36 -1.30 0.69
N ILE A 25 -9.62 -2.24 1.28
CA ILE A 25 -10.08 -3.04 2.43
C ILE A 25 -10.36 -2.12 3.63
N LEU A 26 -9.44 -1.21 3.96
CA LEU A 26 -9.61 -0.29 5.10
C LEU A 26 -10.80 0.65 4.92
N ILE A 27 -10.96 1.21 3.71
CA ILE A 27 -12.09 2.08 3.38
C ILE A 27 -13.41 1.31 3.50
N THR A 28 -13.46 0.08 2.98
CA THR A 28 -14.64 -0.79 3.06
C THR A 28 -15.02 -1.08 4.51
N ILE A 29 -14.06 -1.49 5.34
CA ILE A 29 -14.27 -1.72 6.77
C ILE A 29 -14.73 -0.42 7.47
N GLY A 30 -14.14 0.72 7.09
CA GLY A 30 -14.53 2.03 7.60
C GLY A 30 -16.00 2.36 7.32
N TYR A 31 -16.47 2.12 6.09
CA TYR A 31 -17.89 2.33 5.73
C TYR A 31 -18.83 1.38 6.46
N ILE A 32 -18.47 0.10 6.61
CA ILE A 32 -19.25 -0.86 7.39
C ILE A 32 -19.36 -0.37 8.85
N LYS A 33 -18.25 0.06 9.45
CA LYS A 33 -18.24 0.57 10.82
C LYS A 33 -19.05 1.86 10.97
N PHE A 34 -18.91 2.78 10.02
CA PHE A 34 -19.66 4.04 10.00
C PHE A 34 -21.16 3.78 9.95
N ASN A 35 -21.64 2.93 9.03
CA ASN A 35 -23.07 2.63 8.87
C ASN A 35 -23.68 1.91 10.06
N ASN A 36 -22.90 1.10 10.78
CA ASN A 36 -23.35 0.40 11.98
C ASN A 36 -23.25 1.23 13.26
N SER A 37 -22.89 2.51 13.15
CA SER A 37 -22.65 3.40 14.28
C SER A 37 -23.35 4.74 14.07
N GLU A 38 -23.80 5.39 15.15
CA GLU A 38 -24.34 6.75 15.07
C GLU A 38 -23.23 7.83 14.99
N MET A 39 -22.10 7.50 14.35
CA MET A 39 -20.95 8.41 14.24
C MET A 39 -21.19 9.45 13.15
N ASN A 40 -20.97 10.73 13.47
CA ASN A 40 -21.01 11.81 12.48
C ASN A 40 -19.73 11.87 11.61
N SER A 41 -18.62 11.35 12.13
CA SER A 41 -17.34 11.29 11.43
C SER A 41 -16.50 10.09 11.87
N LEU A 42 -15.82 9.43 10.93
CA LEU A 42 -14.90 8.34 11.21
C LEU A 42 -13.59 8.51 10.43
N PRO A 43 -12.46 8.75 11.11
CA PRO A 43 -11.15 8.72 10.47
C PRO A 43 -10.70 7.27 10.24
N ILE A 44 -10.21 6.99 9.04
CA ILE A 44 -9.58 5.73 8.67
C ILE A 44 -8.08 5.94 8.66
N ASN A 45 -7.40 5.23 9.56
CA ASN A 45 -5.97 5.38 9.77
C ASN A 45 -5.23 4.10 9.36
N LEU A 46 -4.05 4.25 8.77
CA LEU A 46 -3.11 3.17 8.52
C LEU A 46 -1.77 3.55 9.16
N LEU A 47 -1.26 2.70 10.06
CA LEU A 47 -0.02 2.96 10.81
C LEU A 47 -0.01 4.32 11.52
N GLY A 48 -1.17 4.75 12.05
CA GLY A 48 -1.34 6.03 12.73
C GLY A 48 -1.53 7.24 11.80
N ILE A 49 -1.41 7.06 10.49
CA ILE A 49 -1.60 8.12 9.49
C ILE A 49 -3.03 8.09 8.96
N ASN A 50 -3.72 9.22 8.97
CA ASN A 50 -5.05 9.33 8.40
C ASN A 50 -5.00 9.28 6.87
N ILE A 51 -5.64 8.28 6.27
CA ILE A 51 -5.67 8.08 4.82
C ILE A 51 -7.00 8.50 4.20
N PHE A 52 -8.07 8.44 4.99
CA PHE A 52 -9.42 8.70 4.51
C PHE A 52 -10.28 9.11 5.69
N GLN A 53 -11.29 9.93 5.42
CA GLN A 53 -12.25 10.36 6.43
C GLN A 53 -13.66 10.20 5.89
N ILE A 54 -14.53 9.58 6.69
CA ILE A 54 -15.96 9.53 6.41
C ILE A 54 -16.61 10.64 7.24
N THR A 55 -17.40 11.52 6.61
CA THR A 55 -18.11 12.61 7.29
C THR A 55 -19.48 12.81 6.64
N GLY A 56 -20.55 12.72 7.44
CA GLY A 56 -21.92 12.83 6.92
C GLY A 56 -22.23 11.84 5.78
N GLY A 57 -21.69 10.62 5.87
CA GLY A 57 -21.84 9.57 4.84
C GLY A 57 -20.98 9.77 3.59
N LYS A 58 -20.23 10.87 3.46
CA LYS A 58 -19.33 11.14 2.33
C LYS A 58 -17.89 10.80 2.68
N GLY A 59 -17.17 10.25 1.72
CA GLY A 59 -15.75 9.93 1.84
C GLY A 59 -14.87 11.07 1.34
N VAL A 60 -13.93 11.49 2.17
CA VAL A 60 -12.94 12.54 1.88
C VAL A 60 -11.55 11.90 1.94
N PRO A 61 -10.86 11.73 0.79
CA PRO A 61 -9.53 11.13 0.78
C PRO A 61 -8.48 12.13 1.25
N ASN A 62 -7.49 11.63 1.99
CA ASN A 62 -6.27 12.39 2.27
C ASN A 62 -5.22 12.03 1.22
N ASN A 63 -5.27 12.71 0.07
CA ASN A 63 -4.43 12.40 -1.09
C ASN A 63 -2.94 12.39 -0.76
N ASN A 64 -2.46 13.35 0.03
CA ASN A 64 -1.04 13.44 0.41
C ASN A 64 -0.58 12.19 1.16
N ASN A 65 -1.36 11.77 2.17
CA ASN A 65 -1.02 10.61 2.98
C ASN A 65 -1.18 9.30 2.21
N MET A 66 -2.21 9.18 1.36
CA MET A 66 -2.40 8.00 0.50
C MET A 66 -1.27 7.86 -0.52
N THR A 67 -0.82 8.95 -1.15
CA THR A 67 0.32 8.95 -2.06
C THR A 67 1.62 8.61 -1.32
N PHE A 68 1.86 9.22 -0.16
CA PHE A 68 3.04 8.91 0.66
C PHE A 68 3.12 7.42 1.01
N LEU A 69 2.03 6.85 1.52
CA LEU A 69 1.98 5.43 1.85
C LEU A 69 2.11 4.54 0.62
N GLY A 70 1.55 4.93 -0.52
CA GLY A 70 1.75 4.25 -1.80
C GLY A 70 3.24 4.16 -2.19
N ILE A 71 3.97 5.27 -2.05
CA ILE A 71 5.42 5.30 -2.29
C ILE A 71 6.16 4.38 -1.31
N VAL A 72 5.78 4.39 -0.03
CA VAL A 72 6.37 3.50 0.99
C VAL A 72 6.16 2.02 0.64
N PHE A 73 4.95 1.62 0.24
CA PHE A 73 4.66 0.25 -0.20
C PHE A 73 5.47 -0.16 -1.44
N SER A 74 5.60 0.73 -2.43
CA SER A 74 6.46 0.50 -3.59
C SER A 74 7.92 0.32 -3.19
N MET A 75 8.44 1.16 -2.28
CA MET A 75 9.83 1.05 -1.80
C MET A 75 10.07 -0.27 -1.07
N ILE A 76 9.17 -0.65 -0.16
CA ILE A 76 9.25 -1.93 0.57
C ILE A 76 9.26 -3.09 -0.42
N THR A 77 8.36 -3.08 -1.42
CA THR A 77 8.24 -4.17 -2.39
C THR A 77 9.50 -4.29 -3.26
N VAL A 78 10.09 -3.18 -3.69
CA VAL A 78 11.36 -3.16 -4.43
C VAL A 78 12.50 -3.73 -3.58
N LEU A 79 12.64 -3.27 -2.33
CA LEU A 79 13.67 -3.75 -1.42
C LEU A 79 13.53 -5.25 -1.14
N SER A 80 12.32 -5.72 -0.86
CA SER A 80 12.03 -7.15 -0.68
C SER A 80 12.35 -7.95 -1.94
N GLY A 81 11.97 -7.45 -3.12
CA GLY A 81 12.22 -8.12 -4.39
C GLY A 81 13.70 -8.22 -4.75
N GLU A 82 14.48 -7.15 -4.55
CA GLU A 82 15.93 -7.16 -4.81
C GLU A 82 16.68 -8.02 -3.78
N PHE A 83 16.28 -7.99 -2.50
CA PHE A 83 16.85 -8.87 -1.46
C PHE A 83 16.65 -10.35 -1.81
N LEU A 84 15.44 -10.74 -2.22
CA LEU A 84 15.14 -12.11 -2.67
C LEU A 84 15.91 -12.49 -3.93
N ALA A 85 16.04 -11.57 -4.89
CA ALA A 85 16.80 -11.80 -6.12
C ALA A 85 18.30 -12.00 -5.84
N SER A 86 18.88 -11.21 -4.94
CA SER A 86 20.28 -11.33 -4.51
C SER A 86 20.55 -12.67 -3.83
N LYS A 87 19.65 -13.09 -2.92
CA LYS A 87 19.73 -14.42 -2.27
C LYS A 87 19.65 -15.57 -3.28
N LYS A 88 18.81 -15.44 -4.33
CA LYS A 88 18.66 -16.45 -5.38
C LYS A 88 19.87 -16.50 -6.34
N GLY A 89 20.56 -15.38 -6.56
CA GLY A 89 21.82 -15.33 -7.31
C GLY A 89 22.95 -16.09 -6.61
N LYS A 90 23.17 -15.81 -5.32
CA LYS A 90 24.19 -16.51 -4.51
C LYS A 90 23.97 -18.02 -4.42
N ARG A 91 22.73 -18.49 -4.54
CA ARG A 91 22.37 -19.91 -4.49
C ARG A 91 22.65 -20.67 -5.80
N LYS A 92 22.92 -19.96 -6.90
CA LYS A 92 23.28 -20.55 -8.21
C LYS A 92 24.79 -20.67 -8.41
N ASP A 93 25.58 -19.90 -7.68
CA ASP A 93 27.05 -19.83 -7.83
C ASP A 93 27.80 -20.51 -6.66
N GLY A 94 27.08 -21.25 -5.80
CA GLY A 94 27.59 -21.74 -4.51
C GLY A 94 27.32 -23.21 -4.16
N VAL A 95 26.74 -24.01 -5.06
CA VAL A 95 26.71 -25.49 -5.07
C VAL A 95 26.41 -25.92 -6.51
#